data_AF-A0ABD3Q6N8-F1
#
_entry.id   AF-A0ABD3Q6N8-F1
#
_cell.length_a   1.000
_cell.length_b   1.000
_cell.length_c   1.000
_cell.angle_alpha   90.00
_cell.angle_beta   90.00
_cell.angle_gamma   90.00
#
_symmetry.space_group_name_H-M   'P 1'
#
loop_
_entity.id
_entity.type
_entity.pdbx_description
1 polymer ?
#
loop_
_entity_poly.entity_id
_entity_poly.type
_entity_poly.pdbx_seq_one_letter_code
_entity_poly.pdbx_strand_id
1 'polypeptide(L)'
;MGRWMNAKDETKSNLAISVCLPDGTREEIEHLSVDEARITLGMGNAEQGHADWANKAKASNLPLRDIHFSIEREFWPKCKYGLCGNNASYDNLTKAMDKPYHVLCPLGGVIRSVKRELRYLDTGFYSVGFPHWGIEAIIESTNKLMTHFGAQSLLGVQYQVSVELLVIKV
;
A
#
# COMPACT_ATOMS: atom_id res chain seq x y z
N MET A 1 4.89 -28.00 8.68
CA MET A 1 4.95 -26.57 8.29
C MET A 1 4.96 -25.73 9.55
N GLY A 2 6.05 -25.01 9.83
CA GLY A 2 6.12 -24.10 10.99
C GLY A 2 5.32 -22.83 10.72
N ARG A 3 4.44 -22.44 11.64
CA ARG A 3 3.66 -21.20 11.57
C ARG A 3 4.47 -20.12 12.26
N TRP A 4 5.04 -19.19 11.51
CA TRP A 4 5.70 -18.02 12.08
C TRP A 4 4.61 -17.08 12.62
N MET A 5 4.70 -16.74 13.90
CA MET A 5 3.85 -15.74 14.54
C MET A 5 4.77 -14.66 15.10
N ASN A 6 4.38 -13.40 14.93
CA ASN A 6 5.10 -12.29 15.55
C ASN A 6 4.97 -12.40 17.07
N ALA A 7 6.10 -12.28 17.77
CA ALA A 7 6.08 -12.19 19.22
C ALA A 7 5.54 -10.82 19.64
N LYS A 8 4.62 -10.81 20.62
CA LYS A 8 4.08 -9.56 21.20
C LYS A 8 5.09 -8.98 22.19
N ASP A 9 6.15 -8.38 21.67
CA ASP A 9 7.29 -7.88 22.44
C ASP A 9 7.18 -6.38 22.82
N GLU A 10 6.02 -5.77 22.57
CA GLU A 10 5.74 -4.34 22.71
C GLU A 10 6.03 -3.77 24.11
N THR A 11 5.90 -4.59 25.16
CA THR A 11 6.06 -4.17 26.56
C THR A 11 7.43 -4.49 27.16
N LYS A 12 8.35 -5.07 26.38
CA LYS A 12 9.66 -5.48 26.88
C LYS A 12 10.65 -4.30 26.83
N SER A 13 10.93 -3.70 27.99
CA SER A 13 11.91 -2.61 28.15
C SER A 13 13.31 -2.93 27.61
N ASN A 14 13.68 -4.21 27.50
CA ASN A 14 14.97 -4.65 26.97
C ASN A 14 15.11 -4.45 25.45
N LEU A 15 14.02 -4.17 24.73
CA LEU A 15 13.97 -3.97 23.28
C LEU A 15 13.59 -2.53 22.91
N ALA A 16 13.55 -1.62 23.88
CA ALA A 16 13.20 -0.22 23.68
C ALA A 16 14.26 0.50 22.82
N ILE A 17 13.83 1.15 21.75
CA ILE A 17 14.68 1.95 20.86
C ILE A 17 14.46 3.43 21.19
N SER A 18 15.54 4.18 21.40
CA SER A 18 15.48 5.63 21.67
C SER A 18 16.28 6.41 20.62
N VAL A 19 15.78 7.59 20.23
CA VAL A 19 16.49 8.53 19.36
C VAL A 19 17.07 9.67 20.20
N CYS A 20 18.31 10.06 19.93
CA CYS A 20 18.89 11.27 20.50
C CYS A 20 18.40 12.50 19.71
N LEU A 21 17.78 13.44 20.41
CA LEU A 21 17.40 14.74 19.86
C LEU A 21 18.64 15.66 19.72
N PRO A 22 18.55 16.73 18.91
CA PRO A 22 19.63 17.72 18.75
C PRO A 22 20.03 18.38 20.07
N ASP A 23 19.12 18.41 21.04
CA ASP A 23 19.30 18.97 22.39
C ASP A 23 20.02 18.01 23.35
N GLY A 24 20.44 16.83 22.88
CA GLY A 24 21.13 15.80 23.66
C GLY A 24 20.23 14.94 24.56
N THR A 25 18.94 15.26 24.62
CA THR A 25 17.92 14.43 25.28
C THR A 25 17.58 13.20 24.44
N ARG A 26 17.15 12.11 25.09
CA ARG A 26 16.71 10.89 24.42
C ARG A 26 15.19 10.81 24.48
N GLU A 27 14.54 10.68 23.34
CA GLU A 27 13.13 10.33 23.26
C GLU A 27 12.99 8.84 22.90
N GLU A 28 12.13 8.15 23.64
CA GLU A 28 11.81 6.74 23.38
C GLU A 28 10.85 6.65 22.19
N ILE A 29 11.15 5.76 21.25
CA ILE A 29 10.25 5.47 20.13
C ILE A 29 9.09 4.64 20.68
N GLU A 30 7.86 5.05 20.42
CA GLU A 30 6.67 4.27 20.78
C GLU A 30 6.60 3.01 19.90
N HIS A 31 6.77 1.84 20.50
CA HIS A 31 6.68 0.55 19.81
C HIS A 31 5.23 0.08 19.81
N LEU A 32 4.53 0.26 18.68
CA LEU A 32 3.14 -0.18 18.52
C LEU A 32 3.06 -1.62 18.01
N SER A 33 1.91 -2.25 18.26
CA SER A 33 1.62 -3.60 17.77
C SER A 33 1.64 -3.68 16.26
N VAL A 34 2.00 -4.85 15.73
CA VAL A 34 1.89 -5.16 14.29
C VAL A 34 0.43 -5.04 13.81
N ASP A 35 -0.53 -5.21 14.72
CA ASP A 35 -1.96 -5.08 14.45
C ASP A 35 -2.43 -3.60 14.41
N GLU A 36 -1.60 -2.66 14.87
CA GLU A 36 -1.94 -1.24 14.95
C GLU A 36 -1.21 -0.43 13.86
N ALA A 37 -1.96 0.00 12.85
CA ALA A 37 -1.41 0.75 11.73
C ALA A 37 -1.39 2.26 12.05
N ARG A 38 -0.24 2.79 12.47
CA ARG A 38 -0.02 4.24 12.66
C ARG A 38 0.91 4.81 11.59
N ILE A 39 0.66 6.05 11.21
CA ILE A 39 1.48 6.79 10.24
C ILE A 39 2.83 7.09 10.88
N THR A 40 3.87 6.40 10.45
CA THR A 40 5.26 6.74 10.77
C THR A 40 5.83 7.66 9.69
N LEU A 41 6.86 8.43 10.08
CA LEU A 41 7.55 9.48 9.30
C LEU A 41 7.32 9.42 7.77
N GLY A 42 6.29 10.14 7.31
CA GLY A 42 6.02 10.42 5.90
C GLY A 42 5.28 9.35 5.09
N MET A 43 5.02 8.15 5.63
CA MET A 43 4.27 7.10 4.92
C MET A 43 2.86 6.94 5.48
N GLY A 44 1.89 7.55 4.79
CA GLY A 44 0.49 7.27 5.04
C GLY A 44 0.14 5.83 4.64
N ASN A 45 -0.65 5.14 5.46
CA ASN A 45 -1.26 3.88 5.08
C ASN A 45 -2.10 4.09 3.81
N ALA A 46 -2.10 3.13 2.88
CA ALA A 46 -2.94 3.18 1.67
C ALA A 46 -4.43 3.42 2.00
N GLU A 47 -4.86 3.03 3.21
CA GLU A 47 -6.20 3.28 3.75
C GLU A 47 -6.48 4.74 4.14
N GLN A 48 -5.49 5.51 4.60
CA GLN A 48 -5.72 6.93 4.90
C GLN A 48 -5.73 7.77 3.62
N GLY A 49 -4.84 7.45 2.67
CA GLY A 49 -4.64 8.22 1.45
C GLY A 49 -5.88 8.28 0.54
N HIS A 50 -6.69 7.22 0.50
CA HIS A 50 -7.90 7.22 -0.33
C HIS A 50 -9.02 8.10 0.25
N ALA A 51 -9.19 8.10 1.57
CA ALA A 51 -10.23 8.88 2.24
C ALA A 51 -9.93 10.39 2.12
N ASP A 52 -8.67 10.77 2.35
CA ASP A 52 -8.23 12.16 2.25
C ASP A 52 -8.36 12.70 0.83
N TRP A 53 -7.95 11.92 -0.17
CA TRP A 53 -8.12 12.30 -1.57
C TRP A 53 -9.59 12.41 -1.95
N ALA A 54 -10.44 11.45 -1.54
CA ALA A 54 -11.85 11.48 -1.89
C ALA A 54 -12.59 12.69 -1.27
N ASN A 55 -12.18 13.12 -0.07
CA ASN A 55 -12.70 14.34 0.55
C ASN A 55 -12.29 15.60 -0.22
N LYS A 56 -11.03 15.67 -0.68
CA LYS A 56 -10.55 16.77 -1.55
C LYS A 56 -11.26 16.79 -2.90
N ALA A 57 -11.44 15.63 -3.52
CA ALA A 57 -12.15 15.51 -4.80
C ALA A 57 -13.60 16.02 -4.67
N LYS A 58 -14.31 15.63 -3.60
CA LYS A 58 -15.66 16.15 -3.31
C LYS A 58 -15.69 17.66 -3.07
N ALA A 59 -14.68 18.22 -2.40
CA ALA A 59 -14.61 19.66 -2.15
C ALA A 59 -14.30 20.48 -3.41
N SER A 60 -13.56 19.89 -4.36
CA SER A 60 -13.07 20.59 -5.55
C SER A 60 -14.11 20.87 -6.64
N ASN A 61 -15.29 20.21 -6.61
CA ASN A 61 -16.34 20.32 -7.64
C ASN A 61 -15.81 20.27 -9.09
N LEU A 62 -14.82 19.40 -9.34
CA LEU A 62 -14.18 19.25 -10.65
C LEU A 62 -15.16 18.66 -11.68
N PRO A 63 -15.02 19.00 -12.98
CA PRO A 63 -15.75 18.33 -14.04
C PRO A 63 -15.33 16.85 -14.12
N LEU A 64 -16.23 16.00 -14.60
CA LEU A 64 -16.04 14.54 -14.60
C LEU A 64 -14.72 14.09 -15.24
N ARG A 65 -14.32 14.72 -16.34
CA ARG A 65 -13.08 14.40 -17.05
C ARG A 65 -11.84 14.65 -16.18
N ASP A 66 -11.85 15.73 -15.40
CA ASP A 66 -10.74 16.10 -14.51
C ASP A 66 -10.71 15.20 -13.27
N ILE A 67 -11.87 14.68 -12.85
CA ILE A 67 -11.94 13.63 -11.82
C ILE A 67 -11.24 12.36 -12.32
N HIS A 68 -11.53 11.89 -13.53
CA HIS A 68 -10.83 10.73 -14.09
C HIS A 68 -9.33 10.97 -14.22
N PHE A 69 -8.93 12.16 -14.66
CA PHE A 69 -7.52 12.55 -14.74
C PHE A 69 -6.83 12.58 -13.36
N SER A 70 -7.50 13.13 -12.33
CA SER A 70 -6.97 13.18 -10.97
C SER A 70 -6.92 11.79 -10.30
N ILE A 71 -7.83 10.88 -10.65
CA ILE A 71 -7.77 9.49 -10.22
C ILE A 71 -6.48 8.84 -10.74
N GLU A 72 -6.17 9.02 -12.02
CA GLU A 72 -4.99 8.42 -12.65
C GLU A 72 -3.68 9.06 -12.16
N ARG A 73 -3.65 10.39 -11.98
CA ARG A 73 -2.41 11.16 -11.73
C ARG A 73 -2.11 11.45 -10.28
N GLU A 74 -3.11 11.49 -9.41
CA GLU A 74 -2.92 11.85 -8.00
C GLU A 74 -3.29 10.70 -7.07
N PHE A 75 -4.50 10.16 -7.20
CA PHE A 75 -4.98 9.09 -6.34
C PHE A 75 -4.16 7.81 -6.52
N TRP A 76 -4.05 7.34 -7.77
CA TRP A 76 -3.45 6.04 -8.03
C TRP A 76 -1.97 5.95 -7.64
N PRO A 77 -1.10 6.93 -7.95
CA PRO A 77 0.31 6.87 -7.52
C PRO A 77 0.47 6.82 -5.99
N LYS A 78 -0.40 7.52 -5.24
CA LYS A 78 -0.39 7.48 -3.77
C LYS A 78 -0.76 6.11 -3.22
N CYS A 79 -1.74 5.44 -3.82
CA CYS A 79 -2.11 4.07 -3.43
C CYS A 79 -1.05 3.04 -3.88
N LYS A 80 -0.58 3.16 -5.12
CA LYS A 80 0.32 2.22 -5.80
C LYS A 80 1.63 2.03 -5.05
N TYR A 81 2.24 3.12 -4.59
CA TYR A 81 3.51 3.03 -3.86
C TYR A 81 3.40 2.20 -2.57
N GLY A 82 2.29 2.32 -1.82
CA GLY A 82 2.04 1.53 -0.62
C GLY A 82 1.75 0.05 -0.88
N LEU A 83 1.30 -0.32 -2.08
CA LEU A 83 0.97 -1.69 -2.43
C LEU A 83 2.22 -2.59 -2.56
N CYS A 84 3.39 -2.03 -2.91
CA CYS A 84 4.62 -2.82 -3.09
C CYS A 84 5.13 -3.49 -1.81
N GLY A 85 4.75 -2.97 -0.63
CA GLY A 85 5.12 -3.50 0.68
C GLY A 85 4.01 -4.31 1.35
N ASN A 86 2.86 -4.48 0.69
CA ASN A 86 1.71 -5.12 1.28
C ASN A 86 1.80 -6.65 1.14
N ASN A 87 1.85 -7.36 2.27
CA ASN A 87 1.88 -8.82 2.34
C ASN A 87 0.47 -9.45 2.53
N ALA A 88 -0.60 -8.68 2.38
CA ALA A 88 -1.96 -9.20 2.44
C ALA A 88 -2.22 -10.21 1.31
N SER A 89 -2.96 -11.28 1.63
CA SER A 89 -3.42 -12.26 0.64
C SER A 89 -4.26 -11.59 -0.46
N TYR A 90 -4.20 -12.14 -1.68
CA TYR A 90 -4.94 -11.64 -2.85
C TYR A 90 -6.44 -11.46 -2.56
N ASP A 91 -7.06 -12.39 -1.84
CA ASP A 91 -8.49 -12.31 -1.47
C ASP A 91 -8.78 -11.14 -0.53
N ASN A 92 -7.86 -10.85 0.39
CA ASN A 92 -8.00 -9.74 1.32
C ASN A 92 -7.84 -8.40 0.59
N LEU A 93 -6.90 -8.30 -0.34
CA LEU A 93 -6.73 -7.11 -1.20
C LEU A 93 -7.95 -6.86 -2.07
N THR A 94 -8.51 -7.92 -2.65
CA THR A 94 -9.71 -7.83 -3.50
C THR A 94 -10.93 -7.34 -2.71
N LYS A 95 -11.07 -7.75 -1.44
CA LYS A 95 -12.14 -7.28 -0.55
C LYS A 95 -11.90 -5.85 -0.03
N ALA A 96 -10.66 -5.50 0.31
CA ALA A 96 -10.30 -4.17 0.78
C ALA A 96 -10.66 -3.08 -0.25
N MET A 97 -10.64 -3.46 -1.52
CA MET A 97 -10.92 -2.61 -2.67
C MET A 97 -12.40 -2.20 -2.83
N ASP A 98 -13.35 -2.91 -2.21
CA ASP A 98 -14.78 -2.58 -2.33
C ASP A 98 -15.12 -1.20 -1.75
N LYS A 99 -14.57 -0.88 -0.57
CA LYS A 99 -14.80 0.39 0.12
C LYS A 99 -14.35 1.61 -0.70
N PRO A 100 -13.08 1.68 -1.17
CA PRO A 100 -12.63 2.83 -1.96
C PRO A 100 -13.39 2.94 -3.28
N TYR A 101 -13.66 1.84 -3.98
CA TYR A 101 -14.42 1.90 -5.24
C TYR A 101 -15.87 2.28 -5.06
N HIS A 102 -16.49 1.96 -3.93
CA HIS A 102 -17.83 2.43 -3.63
C HIS A 102 -17.90 3.98 -3.56
N VAL A 103 -16.79 4.63 -3.19
CA VAL A 103 -16.67 6.10 -3.17
C VAL A 103 -16.22 6.65 -4.53
N LEU A 104 -15.28 5.99 -5.22
CA LEU A 104 -14.74 6.43 -6.51
C LEU A 104 -15.73 6.31 -7.67
N CYS A 105 -16.51 5.22 -7.74
CA CYS A 105 -17.47 4.99 -8.82
C CYS A 105 -18.43 6.18 -9.05
N PRO A 106 -19.15 6.68 -8.02
CA PRO A 106 -20.06 7.81 -8.21
C PRO A 106 -19.33 9.11 -8.56
N LEU A 107 -18.10 9.32 -8.07
CA LEU A 107 -17.28 10.47 -8.45
C LEU A 107 -16.87 10.41 -9.93
N GLY A 108 -16.58 9.21 -10.43
CA GLY A 108 -16.28 8.94 -11.85
C GLY A 108 -17.51 8.88 -12.75
N GLY A 109 -18.73 9.16 -12.25
CA GLY A 109 -19.97 9.12 -13.05
C GLY A 109 -20.48 7.70 -13.33
N VAL A 110 -20.02 6.72 -12.57
CA VAL A 110 -20.37 5.30 -12.73
C VAL A 110 -21.28 4.87 -11.59
N ILE A 111 -22.27 4.02 -11.91
CA ILE A 111 -23.21 3.49 -10.92
C ILE A 111 -22.46 2.57 -9.95
N ARG A 112 -22.74 2.70 -8.64
CA ARG A 112 -22.09 1.89 -7.59
C ARG A 112 -22.28 0.38 -7.75
N SER A 113 -23.39 -0.03 -8.35
CA SER A 113 -23.79 -1.43 -8.59
C SER A 113 -23.17 -2.05 -9.84
N VAL A 114 -22.28 -1.35 -10.55
CA VAL A 114 -21.56 -1.93 -11.70
C VAL A 114 -20.78 -3.16 -11.27
N LYS A 115 -20.87 -4.22 -12.09
CA LYS A 115 -20.15 -5.49 -11.89
C LYS A 115 -18.66 -5.22 -11.73
N ARG A 116 -18.00 -5.93 -10.81
CA ARG A 116 -16.56 -5.77 -10.51
C ARG A 116 -15.69 -5.85 -11.77
N GLU A 117 -15.95 -6.83 -12.62
CA GLU A 117 -15.20 -7.06 -13.87
C GLU A 117 -15.21 -5.83 -14.79
N LEU A 118 -16.35 -5.15 -14.90
CA LEU A 118 -16.51 -3.94 -15.72
C LEU A 118 -15.82 -2.72 -15.10
N ARG A 119 -15.47 -2.76 -13.82
CA ARG A 119 -14.69 -1.68 -13.19
C ARG A 119 -13.21 -1.78 -13.54
N TYR A 120 -12.69 -3.02 -13.67
CA TYR A 120 -11.26 -3.25 -13.90
C TYR A 120 -10.87 -3.30 -15.36
N LEU A 121 -11.83 -3.61 -16.23
CA LEU A 121 -11.60 -3.65 -17.65
C LEU A 121 -11.13 -2.26 -18.14
N ASP A 122 -10.17 -2.25 -19.06
CA ASP A 122 -9.54 -1.04 -19.55
C ASP A 122 -10.54 -0.10 -20.25
N THR A 123 -10.28 1.20 -20.20
CA THR A 123 -11.16 2.23 -20.78
C THR A 123 -11.35 2.03 -22.29
N GLY A 124 -10.41 1.40 -22.99
CA GLY A 124 -10.52 1.03 -24.41
C GLY A 124 -11.67 0.07 -24.73
N PHE A 125 -12.19 -0.65 -23.73
CA PHE A 125 -13.33 -1.58 -23.87
C PHE A 125 -14.64 -1.02 -23.28
N TYR A 126 -14.78 0.31 -23.19
CA TYR A 126 -15.97 1.01 -22.66
C TYR A 126 -16.25 0.80 -21.17
N SER A 127 -15.24 0.42 -20.42
CA SER A 127 -15.25 0.28 -18.96
C SER A 127 -14.59 1.46 -18.26
N VAL A 128 -14.50 1.40 -16.93
CA VAL A 128 -14.00 2.50 -16.10
C VAL A 128 -12.46 2.55 -16.03
N GLY A 129 -11.78 1.41 -16.23
CA GLY A 129 -10.32 1.36 -16.19
C GLY A 129 -9.71 1.50 -14.78
N PHE A 130 -10.42 1.10 -13.72
CA PHE A 130 -9.87 1.17 -12.37
C PHE A 130 -8.87 0.01 -12.11
N PRO A 131 -7.68 0.29 -11.56
CA PRO A 131 -6.60 -0.69 -11.46
C PRO A 131 -6.80 -1.68 -10.30
N HIS A 132 -6.76 -2.99 -10.59
CA HIS A 132 -7.00 -4.03 -9.58
C HIS A 132 -5.85 -4.13 -8.55
N TRP A 133 -6.11 -3.81 -7.28
CA TRP A 133 -5.08 -3.72 -6.23
C TRP A 133 -4.27 -5.01 -6.06
N GLY A 134 -4.91 -6.19 -6.13
CA GLY A 134 -4.21 -7.46 -6.02
C GLY A 134 -3.24 -7.75 -7.17
N ILE A 135 -3.56 -7.33 -8.40
CA ILE A 135 -2.70 -7.55 -9.57
C ILE A 135 -1.56 -6.53 -9.53
N GLU A 136 -1.89 -5.29 -9.21
CA GLU A 136 -0.93 -4.19 -9.11
C GLU A 136 0.07 -4.41 -7.97
N ALA A 137 -0.35 -4.96 -6.83
CA ALA A 137 0.56 -5.32 -5.75
C ALA A 137 1.62 -6.34 -6.22
N ILE A 138 1.22 -7.33 -7.03
CA ILE A 138 2.13 -8.33 -7.61
C ILE A 138 3.07 -7.68 -8.64
N ILE A 139 2.53 -6.82 -9.50
CA ILE A 139 3.34 -6.08 -10.48
C ILE A 139 4.40 -5.24 -9.75
N GLU A 140 4.01 -4.51 -8.71
CA GLU A 140 4.91 -3.66 -7.96
C GLU A 140 5.92 -4.43 -7.13
N SER A 141 5.53 -5.54 -6.49
CA SER A 141 6.48 -6.41 -5.78
C SER A 141 7.51 -7.00 -6.74
N THR A 142 7.08 -7.37 -7.95
CA THR A 142 7.97 -7.91 -8.99
C THR A 142 8.91 -6.82 -9.52
N ASN A 143 8.38 -5.63 -9.79
CA ASN A 143 9.18 -4.50 -10.26
C ASN A 143 10.24 -4.09 -9.23
N LYS A 144 9.87 -4.06 -7.94
CA LYS A 144 10.79 -3.78 -6.83
C LYS A 144 11.87 -4.86 -6.71
N LEU A 145 11.49 -6.14 -6.84
CA LEU A 145 12.46 -7.23 -6.86
C LEU A 145 13.44 -7.06 -8.02
N MET A 146 12.95 -6.89 -9.26
CA MET A 146 13.82 -6.76 -10.44
C MET A 146 14.74 -5.53 -10.38
N THR A 147 14.27 -4.42 -9.81
CA THR A 147 15.07 -3.19 -9.72
C THR A 147 16.19 -3.30 -8.68
N HIS A 148 15.94 -3.98 -7.56
CA HIS A 148 16.90 -4.03 -6.45
C HIS A 148 17.75 -5.31 -6.42
N PHE A 149 17.30 -6.39 -7.04
CA PHE A 149 18.05 -7.65 -7.06
C PHE A 149 19.38 -7.48 -7.80
N GLY A 150 20.50 -7.73 -7.12
CA GLY A 150 21.85 -7.53 -7.66
C GLY A 150 22.40 -6.10 -7.54
N ALA A 151 21.61 -5.14 -7.03
CA ALA A 151 22.10 -3.80 -6.74
C ALA A 151 22.80 -3.73 -5.36
N GLN A 152 23.86 -2.93 -5.24
CA GLN A 152 24.56 -2.61 -3.97
C GLN A 152 23.73 -1.65 -3.09
N SER A 153 22.45 -1.94 -2.92
CA SER A 153 21.53 -1.22 -2.05
C SER A 153 21.17 -2.11 -0.85
N LEU A 154 20.74 -1.52 0.27
CA LEU A 154 20.33 -2.28 1.46
C LEU A 154 19.27 -3.35 1.11
N LEU A 155 18.28 -2.98 0.30
CA LEU A 155 17.25 -3.90 -0.19
C LEU A 155 17.83 -5.00 -1.09
N GLY A 156 18.79 -4.66 -1.95
CA GLY A 156 19.45 -5.63 -2.82
C GLY A 156 20.25 -6.68 -2.05
N VAL A 157 21.01 -6.27 -1.03
CA VAL A 157 21.70 -7.18 -0.11
C VAL A 157 20.70 -8.05 0.64
N GLN A 158 19.60 -7.47 1.14
CA GLN A 158 18.55 -8.23 1.83
C GLN A 158 17.91 -9.28 0.92
N TYR A 159 17.61 -8.93 -0.34
CA TYR A 159 17.04 -9.87 -1.31
C TYR A 159 18.03 -10.97 -1.68
N GLN A 160 19.31 -10.64 -1.88
CA GLN A 160 20.35 -11.63 -2.15
C GLN A 160 20.48 -12.63 -0.99
N VAL A 161 20.61 -12.14 0.25
CA VAL A 161 20.66 -13.00 1.45
C VAL A 161 19.41 -13.86 1.59
N SER A 162 18.23 -13.31 1.28
CA SER A 162 16.97 -14.07 1.33
C SER A 162 16.94 -15.22 0.33
N VAL A 163 17.46 -15.01 -0.88
CA VAL A 163 17.57 -16.05 -1.92
C VAL A 163 18.62 -17.09 -1.54
N GLU A 164 19.79 -16.67 -1.05
CA GLU A 164 20.84 -17.59 -0.58
C GLU A 164 20.33 -18.48 0.57
N LEU A 165 19.61 -17.91 1.53
CA LEU A 165 18.97 -18.66 2.62
C LEU A 165 17.89 -19.64 2.12
N LEU A 166 17.17 -19.30 1.06
CA LEU A 166 16.18 -20.19 0.46
C LEU A 166 16.87 -21.40 -0.20
N VAL A 167 17.95 -21.17 -0.94
CA VAL A 167 18.73 -22.25 -1.58
C VAL A 167 19.35 -23.19 -0.55
N ILE A 168 19.84 -22.68 0.59
CA ILE A 168 20.47 -23.50 1.63
C ILE A 168 19.43 -24.36 2.40
N LYS A 169 18.18 -23.91 2.51
CA LYS A 169 17.13 -24.59 3.28
C LYS A 169 16.31 -25.61 2.48
N VAL A 170 16.49 -25.65 1.15
CA VAL A 170 15.90 -26.66 0.26
C VAL A 170 16.78 -27.89 0.24
#